data_AF-A0A3M1N0H5-F1
#
_entry.id   AF-A0A3M1N0H5-F1
#
_cell.length_a   1.000
_cell.length_b   1.000
_cell.length_c   1.000
_cell.angle_alpha   90.00
_cell.angle_beta   90.00
_cell.angle_gamma   90.00
#
_symmetry.space_group_name_H-M   'P 1'
#
loop_
_entity.id
_entity.type
_entity.pdbx_description
1 polymer ?
#
loop_
_entity_poly.entity_id
_entity_poly.type
_entity_poly.pdbx_seq_one_letter_code
_entity_poly.pdbx_strand_id
1 'polypeptide(L)'
;MDRYETPDDLPPALEEPMLPAEKPFAEGEMAPPRVNLNTATKTELIALPRIGRTLAQRIIEARPFGALEELAAIPGLSAAALEELRPLVTLGDAGETEPSAEAGRVRAAMDELEALEASLLEEDTGELGPPPEGWQAPEPPPAEAEEMPKPEASAEPEAIAASEQTPEPAAAVASEKAPEAAAPEPKPQMEAPAAAPSPRGGLSRGRVFGMVFLASLVTMLLSIVFTLAVLAALNGGLRYAAPVDVQRVARDVTATREQVQTVEQQLDGLRSRLDNMEALSGRVSNLEEQAGSLEGEIQTLDGSLQDLSTGLETLDGNLKALDEQMQVIQAEQGKYQTFFEKLTQTLNEVFGAPQENASPTPEGTAPPEPTPTPTETPAP
;
A
#
# COMPACT_ATOMS: atom_id res chain seq x y z
N MET A 1 -25.14 23.75 -68.77
CA MET A 1 -25.79 22.51 -69.24
C MET A 1 -25.12 21.34 -68.51
N ASP A 2 -25.37 21.17 -67.22
CA ASP A 2 -26.58 20.56 -66.67
C ASP A 2 -26.74 19.09 -67.08
N ARG A 3 -26.44 18.19 -66.14
CA ARG A 3 -27.49 17.30 -65.62
C ARG A 3 -27.12 16.74 -64.26
N TYR A 4 -28.02 16.98 -63.31
CA TYR A 4 -28.14 16.33 -62.02
C TYR A 4 -28.52 14.86 -62.21
N GLU A 5 -27.91 13.97 -61.42
CA GLU A 5 -28.58 12.75 -60.95
C GLU A 5 -27.93 12.31 -59.62
N THR A 6 -28.76 12.26 -58.58
CA THR A 6 -28.61 11.60 -57.27
C THR A 6 -30.06 11.27 -56.88
N PRO A 7 -30.41 10.18 -56.14
CA PRO A 7 -29.59 9.29 -55.30
C PRO A 7 -29.96 7.79 -55.44
N ASP A 8 -29.51 6.95 -54.48
CA ASP A 8 -29.81 5.51 -54.26
C ASP A 8 -28.89 4.46 -54.90
N ASP A 9 -27.68 4.34 -54.34
CA ASP A 9 -27.13 3.01 -54.00
C ASP A 9 -25.96 3.19 -53.03
N LEU A 10 -26.26 3.32 -51.74
CA LEU A 10 -25.28 3.02 -50.69
C LEU A 10 -25.27 1.49 -50.49
N PRO A 11 -24.14 0.79 -50.73
CA PRO A 11 -24.02 -0.58 -50.28
C PRO A 11 -24.01 -0.64 -48.74
N PRO A 12 -24.68 -1.63 -48.11
CA PRO A 12 -24.69 -1.78 -46.67
C PRO A 12 -23.30 -2.15 -46.12
N ALA A 13 -23.08 -1.74 -44.89
CA ALA A 13 -21.85 -1.79 -44.09
C ALA A 13 -20.94 -3.03 -44.32
N LEU A 14 -19.65 -2.75 -44.50
CA LEU A 14 -18.57 -3.71 -44.26
C LEU A 14 -18.36 -3.82 -42.74
N GLU A 15 -19.12 -4.71 -42.10
CA GLU A 15 -18.82 -5.21 -40.76
C GLU A 15 -17.60 -6.15 -40.84
N GLU A 16 -16.60 -5.87 -40.01
CA GLU A 16 -15.37 -6.63 -39.87
C GLU A 16 -15.67 -8.05 -39.33
N PRO A 17 -14.96 -9.09 -39.81
CA PRO A 17 -15.23 -10.47 -39.39
C PRO A 17 -14.75 -10.72 -37.95
N MET A 18 -15.70 -10.84 -37.03
CA MET A 18 -15.49 -11.39 -35.70
C MET A 18 -15.07 -12.87 -35.80
N LEU A 19 -13.97 -13.20 -35.12
CA LEU A 19 -13.43 -14.55 -34.95
C LEU A 19 -14.44 -15.49 -34.26
N PRO A 20 -14.35 -16.82 -34.53
CA PRO A 20 -15.44 -17.78 -34.34
C PRO A 20 -15.76 -18.11 -32.88
N ALA A 21 -17.06 -18.29 -32.64
CA ALA A 21 -17.66 -18.80 -31.42
C ALA A 21 -17.11 -20.19 -31.03
N GLU A 22 -16.42 -20.25 -29.88
CA GLU A 22 -16.29 -21.49 -29.13
C GLU A 22 -17.58 -21.78 -28.35
N LYS A 23 -17.99 -23.04 -28.42
CA LYS A 23 -19.25 -23.61 -27.94
C LYS A 23 -19.35 -23.62 -26.40
N PRO A 24 -20.58 -23.71 -25.86
CA PRO A 24 -20.91 -23.26 -24.52
C PRO A 24 -20.38 -24.22 -23.46
N PHE A 25 -19.68 -23.67 -22.46
CA PHE A 25 -19.52 -24.33 -21.18
C PHE A 25 -20.88 -24.38 -20.48
N ALA A 26 -21.18 -25.55 -19.93
CA ALA A 26 -22.49 -25.96 -19.47
C ALA A 26 -23.16 -24.97 -18.51
N GLU A 27 -24.43 -24.67 -18.80
CA GLU A 27 -25.41 -24.15 -17.86
C GLU A 27 -25.60 -25.10 -16.68
N GLY A 28 -24.87 -24.84 -15.60
CA GLY A 28 -25.27 -25.19 -14.24
C GLY A 28 -25.82 -23.95 -13.57
N GLU A 29 -27.14 -23.83 -13.51
CA GLU A 29 -27.94 -22.88 -12.70
C GLU A 29 -27.30 -21.50 -12.42
N MET A 30 -27.60 -20.53 -13.29
CA MET A 30 -27.35 -19.10 -13.03
C MET A 30 -28.17 -18.59 -11.84
N ALA A 31 -27.66 -18.79 -10.63
CA ALA A 31 -27.82 -17.84 -9.54
C ALA A 31 -26.67 -16.82 -9.63
N PRO A 32 -26.89 -15.52 -9.34
CA PRO A 32 -25.82 -14.53 -9.29
C PRO A 32 -24.71 -15.02 -8.34
N PRO A 33 -23.41 -14.82 -8.68
CA PRO A 33 -22.31 -15.29 -7.85
C PRO A 33 -22.45 -14.68 -6.45
N ARG A 34 -22.66 -15.53 -5.44
CA ARG A 34 -22.80 -15.08 -4.05
C ARG A 34 -21.45 -14.58 -3.55
N VAL A 35 -21.43 -13.38 -3.00
CA VAL A 35 -20.23 -12.75 -2.46
C VAL A 35 -19.93 -13.33 -1.07
N ASN A 36 -18.72 -13.83 -0.85
CA ASN A 36 -18.33 -14.36 0.45
C ASN A 36 -17.92 -13.23 1.41
N LEU A 37 -18.62 -12.99 2.52
CA LEU A 37 -18.32 -11.85 3.40
C LEU A 37 -16.96 -11.93 4.09
N ASN A 38 -16.47 -13.13 4.35
CA ASN A 38 -15.23 -13.38 5.08
C ASN A 38 -14.01 -13.19 4.17
N THR A 39 -14.14 -13.50 2.87
CA THR A 39 -13.02 -13.41 1.92
C THR A 39 -13.15 -12.28 0.89
N ALA A 40 -14.33 -11.69 0.73
CA ALA A 40 -14.59 -10.70 -0.32
C ALA A 40 -13.65 -9.51 -0.26
N THR A 41 -13.32 -8.97 -1.42
CA THR A 41 -12.59 -7.71 -1.50
C THR A 41 -13.50 -6.53 -1.18
N LYS A 42 -12.91 -5.39 -0.82
CA LYS A 42 -13.68 -4.16 -0.57
C LYS A 42 -14.55 -3.76 -1.76
N THR A 43 -14.05 -3.98 -2.98
CA THR A 43 -14.76 -3.66 -4.22
C THR A 43 -15.98 -4.58 -4.41
N GLU A 44 -15.84 -5.87 -4.14
CA GLU A 44 -16.95 -6.83 -4.19
C GLU A 44 -18.03 -6.51 -3.15
N LEU A 45 -17.64 -6.09 -1.94
CA LEU A 45 -18.60 -5.64 -0.94
C LEU A 45 -19.34 -4.37 -1.35
N ILE A 46 -18.68 -3.43 -2.03
CA ILE A 46 -19.32 -2.19 -2.53
C ILE A 46 -20.31 -2.48 -3.67
N ALA A 47 -20.10 -3.56 -4.43
CA ALA A 47 -21.01 -3.96 -5.51
C ALA A 47 -22.36 -4.47 -4.98
N LEU A 48 -22.44 -4.84 -3.70
CA LEU A 48 -23.66 -5.30 -3.07
C LEU A 48 -24.63 -4.14 -2.80
N PRO A 49 -25.95 -4.37 -2.95
CA PRO A 49 -26.95 -3.34 -2.71
C PRO A 49 -26.86 -2.82 -1.27
N ARG A 50 -27.03 -1.50 -1.09
CA ARG A 50 -27.02 -0.81 0.21
C ARG A 50 -25.67 -0.81 0.95
N ILE A 51 -24.62 -1.43 0.41
CA ILE A 51 -23.27 -1.40 0.99
C ILE A 51 -22.42 -0.33 0.30
N GLY A 52 -22.20 0.78 0.99
CA GLY A 52 -21.27 1.82 0.55
C GLY A 52 -19.83 1.57 0.98
N ARG A 53 -18.89 2.39 0.49
CA ARG A 53 -17.45 2.33 0.85
C ARG A 53 -17.18 2.26 2.36
N THR A 54 -17.93 3.03 3.13
CA THR A 54 -17.81 3.10 4.61
C THR A 54 -18.32 1.83 5.28
N LEU A 55 -19.43 1.25 4.79
CA LEU A 55 -19.97 0.01 5.33
C LEU A 55 -19.11 -1.19 4.93
N ALA A 56 -18.63 -1.25 3.69
CA ALA A 56 -17.70 -2.28 3.22
C ALA A 56 -16.43 -2.32 4.08
N GLN A 57 -15.89 -1.16 4.44
CA GLN A 57 -14.73 -1.07 5.33
C GLN A 57 -15.05 -1.64 6.73
N ARG A 58 -16.19 -1.27 7.32
CA ARG A 58 -16.63 -1.80 8.63
C ARG A 58 -16.87 -3.32 8.60
N ILE A 59 -17.39 -3.85 7.49
CA ILE A 59 -17.58 -5.29 7.30
C ILE A 59 -16.23 -6.00 7.27
N ILE A 60 -15.21 -5.44 6.60
CA ILE A 60 -13.86 -6.01 6.60
C ILE A 60 -13.24 -5.98 8.00
N GLU A 61 -13.40 -4.88 8.73
CA GLU A 61 -12.88 -4.71 10.09
C GLU A 61 -13.55 -5.64 11.11
N ALA A 62 -14.81 -6.00 10.89
CA ALA A 62 -15.58 -6.87 11.79
C ALA A 62 -15.47 -8.37 11.47
N ARG A 63 -14.62 -8.76 10.51
CA ARG A 63 -14.33 -10.17 10.22
C ARG A 63 -13.63 -10.86 11.41
N PRO A 64 -13.82 -12.18 11.58
CA PRO A 64 -14.67 -13.08 10.80
C PRO A 64 -16.12 -13.10 11.28
N PHE A 65 -17.05 -13.42 10.37
CA PHE A 65 -18.47 -13.61 10.68
C PHE A 65 -18.84 -15.10 10.72
N GLY A 66 -19.47 -15.54 11.80
CA GLY A 66 -19.98 -16.91 11.97
C GLY A 66 -21.43 -17.09 11.51
N ALA A 67 -22.21 -16.01 11.52
CA ALA A 67 -23.60 -15.99 11.07
C ALA A 67 -23.93 -14.69 10.34
N LEU A 68 -24.92 -14.73 9.44
CA LEU A 68 -25.29 -13.54 8.67
C LEU A 68 -25.96 -12.49 9.57
N GLU A 69 -26.55 -12.92 10.67
CA GLU A 69 -27.16 -12.09 11.71
C GLU A 69 -26.15 -11.19 12.42
N GLU A 70 -24.86 -11.56 12.45
CA GLU A 70 -23.80 -10.75 13.07
C GLU A 70 -23.58 -9.42 12.34
N LEU A 71 -23.93 -9.34 11.05
CA LEU A 71 -23.88 -8.09 10.30
C LEU A 71 -24.84 -7.03 10.86
N ALA A 72 -25.89 -7.43 11.60
CA ALA A 72 -26.80 -6.50 12.27
C ALA A 72 -26.12 -5.71 13.40
N ALA A 73 -25.00 -6.20 13.94
CA ALA A 73 -24.22 -5.49 14.96
C ALA A 73 -23.42 -4.31 14.37
N ILE A 74 -23.24 -4.27 13.04
CA ILE A 74 -22.46 -3.24 12.37
C ILE A 74 -23.26 -1.92 12.33
N PRO A 75 -22.74 -0.83 12.93
CA PRO A 75 -23.44 0.45 12.94
C PRO A 75 -23.71 0.95 11.51
N GLY A 76 -24.97 1.20 11.19
CA GLY A 76 -25.40 1.70 9.88
C GLY A 76 -25.87 0.64 8.89
N LEU A 77 -25.86 -0.64 9.25
CA LEU A 77 -26.58 -1.67 8.51
C LEU A 77 -28.01 -1.80 9.05
N SER A 78 -28.99 -1.72 8.17
CA SER A 78 -30.41 -1.82 8.54
C SER A 78 -30.95 -3.23 8.32
N ALA A 79 -31.97 -3.63 9.08
CA ALA A 79 -32.62 -4.94 8.90
C ALA A 79 -33.14 -5.17 7.46
N ALA A 80 -33.62 -4.10 6.79
CA ALA A 80 -34.03 -4.16 5.39
C ALA A 80 -32.86 -4.45 4.43
N ALA A 81 -31.68 -3.89 4.71
CA ALA A 81 -30.48 -4.17 3.92
C ALA A 81 -30.02 -5.63 4.09
N LEU A 82 -30.15 -6.19 5.29
CA LEU A 82 -29.84 -7.61 5.53
C LEU A 82 -30.76 -8.54 4.74
N GLU A 83 -32.04 -8.20 4.62
CA GLU A 83 -33.01 -8.98 3.87
C GLU A 83 -32.71 -8.98 2.36
N GLU A 84 -32.27 -7.85 1.81
CA GLU A 84 -31.82 -7.75 0.42
C GLU A 84 -30.46 -8.43 0.16
N LEU A 85 -29.59 -8.49 1.17
CA LEU A 85 -28.26 -9.10 1.06
C LEU A 85 -28.26 -10.62 1.23
N ARG A 86 -29.22 -11.18 1.99
CA ARG A 86 -29.39 -12.64 2.20
C ARG A 86 -29.24 -13.50 0.95
N PRO A 87 -29.89 -13.19 -0.19
CA PRO A 87 -29.76 -14.03 -1.39
C PRO A 87 -28.43 -13.88 -2.14
N LEU A 88 -27.67 -12.80 -1.91
CA LEU A 88 -26.49 -12.41 -2.68
C LEU A 88 -25.16 -12.74 -1.99
N VAL A 89 -25.22 -13.32 -0.79
CA VAL A 89 -24.08 -13.37 0.13
C VAL A 89 -23.92 -14.77 0.71
N THR A 90 -22.68 -15.18 0.99
CA THR A 90 -22.33 -16.44 1.66
C THR A 90 -21.26 -16.22 2.73
N LEU A 91 -21.17 -17.12 3.71
CA LEU A 91 -20.11 -17.12 4.74
C LEU A 91 -18.97 -18.11 4.42
N GLY A 92 -19.17 -18.95 3.40
CA GLY A 92 -18.24 -20.00 3.00
C GLY A 92 -18.35 -21.24 3.88
N ASP A 93 -19.23 -22.15 3.51
CA ASP A 93 -19.17 -23.56 3.90
C ASP A 93 -19.42 -24.39 2.63
N ALA A 94 -18.36 -25.05 2.15
CA ALA A 94 -18.23 -26.02 1.06
C ALA A 94 -17.05 -25.66 0.12
N GLY A 95 -15.88 -26.13 0.53
CA GLY A 95 -14.60 -26.00 -0.16
C GLY A 95 -13.47 -26.19 0.85
N GLU A 96 -13.38 -27.39 1.42
CA GLU A 96 -12.28 -27.83 2.26
C GLU A 96 -10.94 -27.55 1.55
N THR A 97 -10.22 -26.53 2.01
CA THR A 97 -8.77 -26.54 2.02
C THR A 97 -8.31 -25.93 3.33
N GLU A 98 -7.65 -26.75 4.13
CA GLU A 98 -7.32 -26.54 5.53
C GLU A 98 -6.49 -25.28 5.80
N PRO A 99 -6.87 -24.43 6.78
CA PRO A 99 -5.93 -23.54 7.45
C PRO A 99 -5.53 -24.04 8.85
N SER A 100 -6.12 -25.15 9.35
CA SER A 100 -5.87 -25.64 10.72
C SER A 100 -4.73 -26.65 10.84
N ALA A 101 -4.26 -27.25 9.74
CA ALA A 101 -3.11 -28.16 9.78
C ALA A 101 -1.78 -27.46 9.46
N GLU A 102 -1.79 -26.31 8.78
CA GLU A 102 -0.59 -25.53 8.46
C GLU A 102 0.06 -24.97 9.73
N ALA A 103 -0.72 -24.41 10.66
CA ALA A 103 -0.19 -23.87 11.92
C ALA A 103 0.43 -24.96 12.83
N GLY A 104 -0.11 -26.18 12.78
CA GLY A 104 0.44 -27.34 13.50
C GLY A 104 1.71 -27.87 12.86
N ARG A 105 1.75 -27.94 11.52
CA ARG A 105 2.95 -28.37 10.76
C ARG A 105 4.07 -27.34 10.82
N VAL A 106 3.77 -26.04 10.79
CA VAL A 106 4.77 -24.97 10.94
C VAL A 106 5.36 -24.98 12.34
N ARG A 107 4.55 -25.21 13.38
CA ARG A 107 5.07 -25.34 14.75
C ARG A 107 5.90 -26.61 14.93
N ALA A 108 5.47 -27.74 14.38
CA ALA A 108 6.25 -28.98 14.40
C ALA A 108 7.56 -28.85 13.60
N ALA A 109 7.55 -28.17 12.45
CA ALA A 109 8.75 -27.91 11.64
C ALA A 109 9.71 -26.92 12.31
N MET A 110 9.20 -25.94 13.06
CA MET A 110 10.05 -25.04 13.87
C MET A 110 10.68 -25.77 15.05
N ASP A 111 9.94 -26.64 15.75
CA ASP A 111 10.48 -27.47 16.84
C ASP A 111 11.54 -28.48 16.30
N GLU A 112 11.37 -29.01 15.08
CA GLU A 112 12.35 -29.89 14.41
C GLU A 112 13.60 -29.12 13.96
N LEU A 113 13.45 -27.87 13.50
CA LEU A 113 14.57 -27.00 13.15
C LEU A 113 15.40 -26.59 14.39
N GLU A 114 14.73 -26.28 15.51
CA GLU A 114 15.37 -25.90 16.77
C GLU A 114 16.14 -27.08 17.38
N ALA A 115 15.61 -28.31 17.22
CA ALA A 115 16.31 -29.54 17.61
C ALA A 115 17.54 -29.84 16.73
N LEU A 116 17.47 -29.54 15.42
CA LEU A 116 18.60 -29.67 14.49
C LEU A 116 19.67 -28.60 14.74
N GLU A 117 19.28 -27.36 15.03
CA GLU A 117 20.17 -26.25 15.38
C GLU A 117 20.89 -26.49 16.71
N ALA A 118 20.22 -27.08 17.70
CA ALA A 118 20.84 -27.53 18.95
C ALA A 118 21.87 -28.66 18.72
N SER A 119 21.64 -29.55 17.74
CA SER A 119 22.61 -30.60 17.38
C SER A 119 23.80 -30.05 16.58
N LEU A 120 23.58 -29.01 15.74
CA LEU A 120 24.63 -28.37 14.95
C LEU A 120 25.59 -27.51 15.80
N LEU A 121 25.16 -27.06 16.97
CA LEU A 121 25.97 -26.24 17.88
C LEU A 121 26.88 -27.06 18.81
N GLU A 122 26.75 -28.39 18.85
CA GLU A 122 27.62 -29.25 19.68
C GLU A 122 28.83 -29.83 18.91
N GLU A 123 28.91 -29.72 17.57
CA GLU A 123 29.98 -30.35 16.77
C GLU A 123 31.09 -29.43 16.22
N ASP A 124 31.05 -28.11 16.39
CA ASP A 124 32.16 -27.25 15.91
C ASP A 124 32.54 -26.11 16.87
N THR A 125 33.15 -26.49 17.99
CA THR A 125 34.09 -25.60 18.69
C THR A 125 35.52 -25.83 18.20
N GLY A 126 35.70 -26.00 16.88
CA GLY A 126 36.99 -25.93 16.21
C GLY A 126 37.46 -24.48 16.12
N GLU A 127 38.22 -24.06 17.13
CA GLU A 127 39.23 -22.99 17.11
C GLU A 127 39.32 -22.21 15.77
N LEU A 128 38.53 -21.14 15.63
CA LEU A 128 38.65 -20.17 14.54
C LEU A 128 40.07 -19.59 14.56
N GLY A 129 40.91 -20.06 13.63
CA GLY A 129 42.23 -19.51 13.38
C GLY A 129 42.19 -18.01 13.09
N PRO A 130 43.30 -17.29 13.30
CA PRO A 130 43.33 -15.85 13.14
C PRO A 130 42.90 -15.45 11.71
N PRO A 131 42.12 -14.37 11.56
CA PRO A 131 41.64 -13.93 10.26
C PRO A 131 42.80 -13.66 9.31
N PRO A 132 42.68 -14.01 8.01
CA PRO A 132 43.75 -13.78 7.05
C PRO A 132 44.12 -12.30 6.96
N GLU A 133 45.43 -12.00 7.06
CA GLU A 133 45.97 -10.65 6.89
C GLU A 133 45.53 -10.07 5.54
N GLY A 134 44.75 -8.97 5.59
CA GLY A 134 44.28 -8.26 4.40
C GLY A 134 42.79 -7.90 4.40
N TRP A 135 41.99 -8.44 5.33
CA TRP A 135 40.61 -8.00 5.51
C TRP A 135 40.55 -6.72 6.35
N GLN A 136 40.51 -5.57 5.68
CA GLN A 136 40.09 -4.32 6.29
C GLN A 136 38.58 -4.15 6.10
N ALA A 137 37.84 -4.19 7.21
CA ALA A 137 36.46 -3.76 7.23
C ALA A 137 36.39 -2.31 6.73
N PRO A 138 35.44 -1.95 5.84
CA PRO A 138 35.28 -0.57 5.41
C PRO A 138 34.97 0.29 6.63
N GLU A 139 35.83 1.27 6.92
CA GLU A 139 35.57 2.25 7.98
C GLU A 139 34.28 3.00 7.65
N PRO A 140 33.37 3.17 8.62
CA PRO A 140 32.20 4.02 8.42
C PRO A 140 32.68 5.45 8.11
N PRO A 141 32.01 6.17 7.19
CA PRO A 141 32.39 7.55 6.89
C PRO A 141 32.35 8.38 8.19
N PRO A 142 33.28 9.33 8.36
CA PRO A 142 33.30 10.16 9.56
C PRO A 142 31.97 10.87 9.69
N ALA A 143 31.34 10.71 10.86
CA ALA A 143 30.18 11.49 11.25
C ALA A 143 30.58 12.97 11.21
N GLU A 144 30.14 13.68 10.17
CA GLU A 144 30.05 15.12 10.20
C GLU A 144 29.09 15.46 11.34
N ALA A 145 29.68 16.00 12.41
CA ALA A 145 28.97 16.52 13.55
C ALA A 145 28.18 17.74 13.10
N GLU A 146 26.94 17.53 12.66
CA GLU A 146 25.94 18.60 12.73
C GLU A 146 25.62 18.83 14.20
N GLU A 147 26.21 19.90 14.74
CA GLU A 147 25.88 20.47 16.04
C GLU A 147 24.37 20.69 16.16
N MET A 148 23.71 19.83 16.93
CA MET A 148 22.43 20.16 17.53
C MET A 148 22.65 21.25 18.59
N PRO A 149 22.00 22.43 18.52
CA PRO A 149 22.01 23.34 19.65
C PRO A 149 21.13 22.77 20.76
N LYS A 150 21.79 22.37 21.86
CA LYS A 150 21.19 22.04 23.16
C LYS A 150 20.54 23.31 23.76
N PRO A 151 19.32 23.25 24.31
CA PRO A 151 18.75 24.38 25.02
C PRO A 151 19.21 24.34 26.48
N GLU A 152 20.07 25.27 26.87
CA GLU A 152 20.36 25.54 28.29
C GLU A 152 19.99 26.98 28.65
N ALA A 153 19.04 27.06 29.58
CA ALA A 153 19.00 27.96 30.73
C ALA A 153 19.13 29.48 30.51
N SER A 154 17.98 30.14 30.66
CA SER A 154 17.71 31.08 31.76
C SER A 154 18.89 31.92 32.28
N ALA A 155 18.95 33.19 31.88
CA ALA A 155 19.43 34.28 32.74
C ALA A 155 18.86 35.64 32.30
N GLU A 156 18.17 36.27 33.24
CA GLU A 156 18.03 37.72 33.52
C GLU A 156 17.51 38.72 32.46
N PRO A 157 16.46 39.50 32.80
CA PRO A 157 16.14 40.74 32.13
C PRO A 157 16.96 41.91 32.72
N GLU A 158 17.71 42.61 31.87
CA GLU A 158 18.31 43.90 32.21
C GLU A 158 17.22 44.96 32.47
N ALA A 159 17.47 45.69 33.55
CA ALA A 159 16.68 46.80 34.03
C ALA A 159 16.69 47.99 33.06
N ILE A 160 15.51 48.49 32.71
CA ILE A 160 15.33 49.90 32.37
C ILE A 160 14.68 50.61 33.56
N ALA A 161 15.50 51.44 34.20
CA ALA A 161 15.10 52.34 35.25
C ALA A 161 14.42 53.60 34.65
N ALA A 162 13.32 53.98 35.30
CA ALA A 162 12.96 55.34 35.71
C ALA A 162 12.74 56.45 34.65
N SER A 163 11.47 56.78 34.46
CA SER A 163 10.92 58.13 34.75
C SER A 163 9.41 57.95 35.00
N GLU A 164 8.98 57.94 36.26
CA GLU A 164 8.47 59.12 36.98
C GLU A 164 7.36 59.87 36.22
N GLN A 165 6.10 59.51 36.50
CA GLN A 165 5.13 60.50 37.01
C GLN A 165 3.86 59.80 37.52
N THR A 166 3.75 59.78 38.86
CA THR A 166 2.52 59.54 39.62
C THR A 166 1.73 60.84 39.72
N PRO A 167 0.39 60.85 39.60
CA PRO A 167 -0.40 61.90 40.20
C PRO A 167 -0.94 61.45 41.57
N GLU A 168 -0.59 62.22 42.58
CA GLU A 168 -1.22 62.28 43.90
C GLU A 168 -2.73 62.55 43.81
N PRO A 169 -3.54 61.96 44.69
CA PRO A 169 -4.83 62.52 45.07
C PRO A 169 -4.86 62.80 46.58
N ALA A 170 -5.16 64.03 47.00
CA ALA A 170 -6.04 64.30 48.14
C ALA A 170 -6.19 65.79 48.48
N ALA A 171 -7.46 66.10 48.80
CA ALA A 171 -7.92 66.97 49.88
C ALA A 171 -8.21 68.47 49.65
N ALA A 172 -9.52 68.73 49.78
CA ALA A 172 -10.19 69.86 50.47
C ALA A 172 -10.13 71.24 49.79
N VAL A 173 -11.20 72.04 49.73
CA VAL A 173 -12.08 72.46 50.85
C VAL A 173 -13.50 72.87 50.35
N ALA A 174 -14.48 72.75 51.27
CA ALA A 174 -15.88 73.21 51.25
C ALA A 174 -16.05 74.74 51.02
N SER A 175 -17.20 75.38 50.79
CA SER A 175 -18.64 75.25 51.13
C SER A 175 -19.46 75.88 49.96
N GLU A 176 -20.78 75.88 49.80
CA GLU A 176 -21.89 76.00 50.76
C GLU A 176 -23.22 75.63 50.07
N LYS A 177 -24.15 75.12 50.86
CA LYS A 177 -25.45 74.56 50.50
C LYS A 177 -26.54 75.64 50.56
N ALA A 178 -27.50 75.61 49.64
CA ALA A 178 -28.85 76.15 49.87
C ALA A 178 -29.88 75.29 49.12
N PRO A 179 -30.96 74.89 49.80
CA PRO A 179 -32.26 75.19 49.23
C PRO A 179 -33.29 75.64 50.28
N GLU A 180 -34.39 76.17 49.74
CA GLU A 180 -35.78 75.91 50.16
C GLU A 180 -36.58 77.06 50.81
N ALA A 181 -37.71 77.32 50.15
CA ALA A 181 -39.02 77.82 50.60
C ALA A 181 -39.15 79.21 51.24
N ALA A 182 -39.95 80.08 50.59
CA ALA A 182 -41.34 80.35 51.01
C ALA A 182 -41.92 81.57 50.27
N ALA A 183 -43.09 81.39 49.64
CA ALA A 183 -44.02 82.48 49.31
C ALA A 183 -44.85 82.84 50.57
N PRO A 184 -45.49 84.03 50.66
CA PRO A 184 -46.83 84.19 50.04
C PRO A 184 -47.17 85.59 49.45
N GLU A 185 -48.19 85.59 48.58
CA GLU A 185 -48.98 86.69 47.97
C GLU A 185 -49.72 87.60 49.02
N PRO A 186 -50.44 88.73 48.71
CA PRO A 186 -51.24 89.04 47.50
C PRO A 186 -51.43 90.53 47.02
N LYS A 187 -52.14 90.62 45.88
CA LYS A 187 -52.75 91.72 45.05
C LYS A 187 -53.58 92.79 45.84
N PRO A 188 -54.06 93.96 45.30
CA PRO A 188 -54.60 94.16 43.93
C PRO A 188 -54.55 95.56 43.24
N GLN A 189 -54.70 95.49 41.89
CA GLN A 189 -55.49 96.28 40.93
C GLN A 189 -55.94 97.74 41.21
N MET A 190 -55.80 98.60 40.19
CA MET A 190 -56.84 99.51 39.64
C MET A 190 -56.30 100.11 38.32
N GLU A 191 -56.83 99.73 37.17
CA GLU A 191 -57.95 100.36 36.43
C GLU A 191 -57.47 101.38 35.37
N ALA A 192 -58.17 101.31 34.23
CA ALA A 192 -57.91 101.89 32.91
C ALA A 192 -58.32 103.40 32.85
N PRO A 193 -58.39 104.16 31.71
CA PRO A 193 -58.68 103.69 30.34
C PRO A 193 -58.11 104.49 29.12
N ALA A 194 -58.37 103.91 27.94
CA ALA A 194 -58.71 104.54 26.64
C ALA A 194 -57.65 105.34 25.85
N ALA A 195 -57.27 104.82 24.67
CA ALA A 195 -57.85 105.20 23.36
C ALA A 195 -56.86 105.14 22.16
N ALA A 196 -57.26 104.37 21.13
CA ALA A 196 -57.03 104.57 19.69
C ALA A 196 -55.63 104.23 19.08
N PRO A 197 -55.51 104.13 17.73
CA PRO A 197 -55.36 102.87 17.00
C PRO A 197 -53.94 102.62 16.45
N SER A 198 -53.66 101.36 16.14
CA SER A 198 -52.38 100.84 15.63
C SER A 198 -51.80 101.59 14.42
N PRO A 199 -50.47 101.72 14.33
CA PRO A 199 -49.75 101.50 13.09
C PRO A 199 -49.17 100.09 13.08
N ARG A 200 -49.27 99.41 11.94
CA ARG A 200 -48.56 98.14 11.69
C ARG A 200 -47.08 98.34 11.99
N GLY A 201 -46.59 97.72 13.06
CA GLY A 201 -45.20 97.84 13.49
C GLY A 201 -44.26 97.23 12.45
N GLY A 202 -43.51 98.08 11.75
CA GLY A 202 -42.34 97.63 11.00
C GLY A 202 -41.33 97.01 11.97
N LEU A 203 -40.69 95.90 11.56
CA LEU A 203 -39.67 95.26 12.39
C LEU A 203 -38.53 96.26 12.65
N SER A 204 -38.34 96.63 13.92
CA SER A 204 -37.16 97.39 14.35
C SER A 204 -35.89 96.61 14.00
N ARG A 205 -34.87 97.29 13.48
CA ARG A 205 -33.58 96.68 13.10
C ARG A 205 -32.98 95.83 14.23
N GLY A 206 -33.15 96.25 15.49
CA GLY A 206 -32.69 95.48 16.65
C GLY A 206 -33.46 94.17 16.88
N ARG A 207 -34.75 94.12 16.52
CA ARG A 207 -35.57 92.90 16.58
C ARG A 207 -35.19 91.91 15.48
N VAL A 208 -34.85 92.42 14.30
CA VAL A 208 -34.32 91.60 13.18
C VAL A 208 -32.96 91.01 13.57
N PHE A 209 -32.05 91.80 14.14
CA PHE A 209 -30.76 91.29 14.64
C PHE A 209 -30.94 90.22 15.73
N GLY A 210 -31.85 90.42 16.69
CA GLY A 210 -32.16 89.41 17.70
C GLY A 210 -32.74 88.11 17.11
N MET A 211 -33.63 88.21 16.11
CA MET A 211 -34.19 87.05 15.41
C MET A 211 -33.12 86.30 14.58
N VAL A 212 -32.22 87.01 13.89
CA VAL A 212 -31.13 86.40 13.13
C VAL A 212 -30.12 85.72 14.06
N PHE A 213 -29.79 86.33 15.19
CA PHE A 213 -28.92 85.71 16.20
C PHE A 213 -29.53 84.42 16.76
N LEU A 214 -30.81 84.46 17.14
CA LEU A 214 -31.53 83.27 17.60
C LEU A 214 -31.57 82.18 16.52
N ALA A 215 -31.83 82.55 15.25
CA ALA A 215 -31.81 81.61 14.14
C ALA A 215 -30.42 80.96 13.95
N SER A 216 -29.33 81.72 14.07
CA SER A 216 -27.96 81.18 13.98
C SER A 216 -27.61 80.24 15.14
N LEU A 217 -28.12 80.52 16.35
CA LEU A 217 -27.93 79.64 17.50
C LEU A 217 -28.69 78.32 17.31
N VAL A 218 -29.91 78.38 16.76
CA VAL A 218 -30.71 77.20 16.44
C VAL A 218 -30.05 76.36 15.35
N THR A 219 -29.53 76.97 14.27
CA THR A 219 -28.82 76.22 13.23
C THR A 219 -27.51 75.63 13.72
N MET A 220 -26.79 76.32 14.62
CA MET A 220 -25.56 75.80 15.26
C MET A 220 -25.87 74.61 16.17
N LEU A 221 -26.93 74.69 16.99
CA LEU A 221 -27.39 73.57 17.81
C LEU A 221 -27.80 72.39 16.94
N LEU A 222 -28.54 72.66 15.86
CA LEU A 222 -28.96 71.63 14.93
C LEU A 222 -27.77 70.98 14.22
N SER A 223 -26.73 71.75 13.87
CA SER A 223 -25.49 71.19 13.30
C SER A 223 -24.75 70.32 14.31
N ILE A 224 -24.68 70.73 15.58
CA ILE A 224 -24.04 69.93 16.63
C ILE A 224 -24.78 68.60 16.81
N VAL A 225 -26.12 68.65 16.89
CA VAL A 225 -26.94 67.44 16.99
C VAL A 225 -26.79 66.57 15.75
N PHE A 226 -26.76 67.16 14.56
CA PHE A 226 -26.55 66.43 13.31
C PHE A 226 -25.17 65.77 13.24
N THR A 227 -24.11 66.47 13.60
CA THR A 227 -22.76 65.92 13.69
C THR A 227 -22.70 64.78 14.72
N LEU A 228 -23.31 64.95 15.89
CA LEU A 228 -23.43 63.89 16.89
C LEU A 228 -24.24 62.69 16.38
N ALA A 229 -25.30 62.91 15.60
CA ALA A 229 -26.09 61.84 14.98
C ALA A 229 -25.28 61.07 13.92
N VAL A 230 -24.47 61.77 13.11
CA VAL A 230 -23.55 61.13 12.16
C VAL A 230 -22.47 60.36 12.90
N LEU A 231 -21.87 60.93 13.94
CA LEU A 231 -20.90 60.21 14.78
C LEU A 231 -21.53 58.99 15.44
N ALA A 232 -22.75 59.08 15.95
CA ALA A 232 -23.47 57.97 16.56
C ALA A 232 -23.85 56.90 15.53
N ALA A 233 -24.24 57.28 14.32
CA ALA A 233 -24.51 56.35 13.22
C ALA A 233 -23.24 55.63 12.75
N LEU A 234 -22.12 56.35 12.66
CA LEU A 234 -20.82 55.77 12.34
C LEU A 234 -20.31 54.84 13.46
N ASN A 235 -20.48 55.22 14.73
CA ASN A 235 -20.09 54.37 15.86
C ASN A 235 -21.03 53.17 16.05
N GLY A 236 -22.33 53.31 15.75
CA GLY A 236 -23.31 52.24 15.85
C GLY A 236 -23.22 51.20 14.73
N GLY A 237 -22.52 51.52 13.64
CA GLY A 237 -22.21 50.61 12.53
C GLY A 237 -20.96 49.76 12.76
N LEU A 238 -20.09 50.12 13.73
CA LEU A 238 -19.00 49.28 14.20
C LEU A 238 -19.58 48.17 15.07
N ARG A 239 -20.20 47.18 14.43
CA ARG A 239 -20.46 45.87 15.03
C ARG A 239 -19.11 45.24 15.33
N TYR A 240 -18.50 45.62 16.46
CA TYR A 240 -17.41 44.86 17.04
C TYR A 240 -17.92 43.43 17.16
N ALA A 241 -17.27 42.50 16.45
CA ALA A 241 -17.51 41.08 16.63
C ALA A 241 -17.51 40.82 18.13
N ALA A 242 -18.55 40.18 18.64
CA ALA A 242 -18.58 39.91 20.08
C ALA A 242 -17.28 39.15 20.40
N PRO A 243 -16.64 39.39 21.55
CA PRO A 243 -15.41 38.67 21.92
C PRO A 243 -15.59 37.14 21.84
N VAL A 244 -16.83 36.66 21.94
CA VAL A 244 -17.23 35.26 21.73
C VAL A 244 -17.09 34.81 20.27
N ASP A 245 -17.45 35.63 19.29
CA ASP A 245 -17.33 35.30 17.85
C ASP A 245 -15.86 35.21 17.44
N VAL A 246 -15.02 36.11 17.96
CA VAL A 246 -13.56 36.09 17.72
C VAL A 246 -12.93 34.83 18.31
N GLN A 247 -13.35 34.42 19.52
CA GLN A 247 -12.90 33.17 20.12
C GLN A 247 -13.38 31.93 19.35
N ARG A 248 -14.58 31.98 18.75
CA ARG A 248 -15.09 30.88 17.92
C ARG A 248 -14.28 30.73 16.65
N VAL A 249 -14.07 31.83 15.93
CA VAL A 249 -13.25 31.85 14.70
C VAL A 249 -11.81 31.41 15.02
N ALA A 250 -11.23 31.82 16.15
CA ALA A 250 -9.90 31.37 16.55
C ALA A 250 -9.84 29.84 16.76
N ARG A 251 -10.85 29.25 17.41
CA ARG A 251 -10.93 27.79 17.58
C ARG A 251 -11.14 27.07 16.25
N ASP A 252 -12.00 27.60 15.39
CA ASP A 252 -12.28 27.02 14.07
C ASP A 252 -11.03 27.06 13.18
N VAL A 253 -10.23 28.13 13.26
CA VAL A 253 -8.93 28.25 12.57
C VAL A 253 -7.92 27.24 13.11
N THR A 254 -7.82 27.06 14.43
CA THR A 254 -6.95 26.04 15.02
C THR A 254 -7.37 24.63 14.59
N ALA A 255 -8.67 24.31 14.66
CA ALA A 255 -9.19 23.02 14.23
C ALA A 255 -8.96 22.76 12.73
N THR A 256 -9.12 23.79 11.90
CA THR A 256 -8.83 23.68 10.45
C THR A 256 -7.35 23.42 10.21
N ARG A 257 -6.46 24.05 10.99
CA ARG A 257 -5.00 23.82 10.88
C ARG A 257 -4.62 22.39 11.26
N GLU A 258 -5.24 21.84 12.29
CA GLU A 258 -5.05 20.43 12.69
C GLU A 258 -5.57 19.46 11.61
N GLN A 259 -6.69 19.78 10.98
CA GLN A 259 -7.20 19.00 9.84
C GLN A 259 -6.24 19.03 8.65
N VAL A 260 -5.66 20.20 8.32
CA VAL A 260 -4.66 20.31 7.25
C VAL A 260 -3.44 19.45 7.56
N GLN A 261 -2.92 19.48 8.79
CA GLN A 261 -1.80 18.60 9.19
C GLN A 261 -2.14 17.11 9.05
N THR A 262 -3.37 16.72 9.38
CA THR A 262 -3.81 15.34 9.22
C THR A 262 -3.88 14.94 7.74
N VAL A 263 -4.38 15.83 6.88
CA VAL A 263 -4.42 15.58 5.43
C VAL A 263 -3.02 15.51 4.84
N GLU A 264 -2.09 16.34 5.29
CA GLU A 264 -0.67 16.27 4.91
C GLU A 264 -0.05 14.92 5.29
N GLN A 265 -0.24 14.46 6.53
CA GLN A 265 0.21 13.14 6.97
C GLN A 265 -0.40 12.00 6.15
N GLN A 266 -1.68 12.13 5.77
CA GLN A 266 -2.34 11.15 4.90
C GLN A 266 -1.77 11.16 3.48
N LEU A 267 -1.44 12.32 2.93
CA LEU A 267 -0.80 12.43 1.61
C LEU A 267 0.60 11.83 1.62
N ASP A 268 1.38 12.06 2.67
CA ASP A 268 2.69 11.42 2.85
C ASP A 268 2.54 9.89 2.94
N GLY A 269 1.55 9.42 3.70
CA GLY A 269 1.25 7.99 3.78
C GLY A 269 0.82 7.38 2.43
N LEU A 270 0.04 8.10 1.62
CA LEU A 270 -0.33 7.67 0.27
C LEU A 270 0.88 7.66 -0.66
N ARG A 271 1.79 8.63 -0.53
CA ARG A 271 3.04 8.67 -1.30
C ARG A 271 3.93 7.48 -0.97
N SER A 272 4.17 7.18 0.32
CA SER A 272 4.95 6.00 0.70
C SER A 272 4.31 4.70 0.22
N ARG A 273 2.97 4.61 0.20
CA ARG A 273 2.28 3.45 -0.38
C ARG A 273 2.50 3.33 -1.89
N LEU A 274 2.54 4.45 -2.60
CA LEU A 274 2.80 4.48 -4.04
C LEU A 274 4.25 4.08 -4.33
N ASP A 275 5.21 4.57 -3.55
CA ASP A 275 6.62 4.17 -3.64
C ASP A 275 6.78 2.66 -3.37
N ASN A 276 6.04 2.11 -2.39
CA ASN A 276 6.02 0.67 -2.14
C ASN A 276 5.40 -0.14 -3.29
N MET A 277 4.44 0.42 -4.03
CA MET A 277 3.85 -0.22 -5.21
C MET A 277 4.81 -0.19 -6.40
N GLU A 278 5.57 0.89 -6.57
CA GLU A 278 6.63 0.97 -7.57
C GLU A 278 7.77 -0.02 -7.25
N ALA A 279 8.15 -0.14 -5.99
CA ALA A 279 9.08 -1.16 -5.52
C ALA A 279 8.55 -2.59 -5.77
N LEU A 280 7.25 -2.83 -5.55
CA LEU A 280 6.63 -4.12 -5.86
C LEU A 280 6.71 -4.43 -7.36
N SER A 281 6.49 -3.45 -8.24
CA SER A 281 6.65 -3.62 -9.69
C SER A 281 8.08 -4.01 -10.06
N GLY A 282 9.09 -3.39 -9.43
CA GLY A 282 10.49 -3.78 -9.63
C GLY A 282 10.78 -5.22 -9.20
N ARG A 283 10.20 -5.64 -8.06
CA ARG A 283 10.30 -7.03 -7.59
C ARG A 283 9.61 -8.02 -8.52
N VAL A 284 8.44 -7.68 -9.06
CA VAL A 284 7.73 -8.51 -10.04
C VAL A 284 8.54 -8.65 -11.32
N SER A 285 9.10 -7.56 -11.85
CA SER A 285 9.98 -7.61 -13.03
C SER A 285 11.19 -8.51 -12.82
N ASN A 286 11.79 -8.50 -11.63
CA ASN A 286 12.92 -9.39 -11.30
C ASN A 286 12.45 -10.86 -11.19
N LEU A 287 11.28 -11.13 -10.60
CA LEU A 287 10.70 -12.46 -10.58
C LEU A 287 10.38 -12.98 -11.99
N GLU A 288 9.90 -12.12 -12.88
CA GLU A 288 9.65 -12.47 -14.29
C GLU A 288 10.96 -12.78 -15.03
N GLU A 289 12.02 -12.01 -14.79
CA GLU A 289 13.35 -12.27 -15.34
C GLU A 289 13.94 -13.59 -14.83
N GLN A 290 13.83 -13.86 -13.52
CA GLN A 290 14.24 -15.13 -12.93
C GLN A 290 13.44 -16.31 -13.47
N ALA A 291 12.11 -16.16 -13.62
CA ALA A 291 11.26 -17.19 -14.22
C ALA A 291 11.64 -17.46 -15.67
N GLY A 292 11.95 -16.42 -16.45
CA GLY A 292 12.45 -16.57 -17.82
C GLY A 292 13.81 -17.26 -17.89
N SER A 293 14.71 -17.00 -16.93
CA SER A 293 16.00 -17.71 -16.81
C SER A 293 15.79 -19.20 -16.50
N LEU A 294 14.92 -19.52 -15.53
CA LEU A 294 14.56 -20.89 -15.17
C LEU A 294 13.97 -21.66 -16.35
N GLU A 295 13.08 -21.02 -17.13
CA GLU A 295 12.54 -21.59 -18.37
C GLU A 295 13.67 -21.93 -19.37
N GLY A 296 14.64 -21.02 -19.55
CA GLY A 296 15.80 -21.25 -20.42
C GLY A 296 16.70 -22.38 -19.93
N GLU A 297 16.94 -22.48 -18.63
CA GLU A 297 17.68 -23.59 -18.01
C GLU A 297 16.97 -24.93 -18.22
N ILE A 298 15.64 -24.97 -18.06
CA ILE A 298 14.83 -26.18 -18.30
C ILE A 298 14.92 -26.62 -19.76
N GLN A 299 14.85 -25.68 -20.72
CA GLN A 299 15.02 -26.01 -22.15
C GLN A 299 16.42 -26.56 -22.45
N THR A 300 17.44 -26.01 -21.79
CA THR A 300 18.82 -26.49 -21.94
C THR A 300 19.00 -27.89 -21.35
N LEU A 301 18.32 -28.16 -20.22
CA LEU A 301 18.31 -29.48 -19.59
C LEU A 301 17.58 -30.52 -20.46
N ASP A 302 16.47 -30.14 -21.09
CA ASP A 302 15.73 -30.99 -22.03
C ASP A 302 16.60 -31.39 -23.23
N GLY A 303 17.32 -30.42 -23.82
CA GLY A 303 18.29 -30.69 -24.89
C GLY A 303 19.39 -31.65 -24.43
N SER A 304 19.93 -31.46 -23.22
CA SER A 304 20.96 -32.34 -22.66
C SER A 304 20.45 -33.77 -22.42
N LEU A 305 19.19 -33.94 -22.00
CA LEU A 305 18.55 -35.25 -21.85
C LEU A 305 18.35 -35.94 -23.21
N GLN A 306 17.98 -35.18 -24.25
CA GLN A 306 17.82 -35.69 -25.60
C GLN A 306 19.16 -36.12 -26.22
N ASP A 307 20.23 -35.35 -25.98
CA ASP A 307 21.59 -35.71 -26.36
C ASP A 307 22.06 -36.98 -25.63
N LEU A 308 21.81 -37.09 -24.32
CA LEU A 308 22.14 -38.28 -23.54
C LEU A 308 21.40 -39.52 -24.08
N SER A 309 20.11 -39.40 -24.41
CA SER A 309 19.32 -40.48 -25.01
C SER A 309 19.91 -40.93 -26.35
N THR A 310 20.28 -39.99 -27.21
CA THR A 310 20.92 -40.27 -28.50
C THR A 310 22.29 -40.94 -28.32
N GLY A 311 23.05 -40.49 -27.32
CA GLY A 311 24.32 -41.10 -26.93
C GLY A 311 24.15 -42.55 -26.47
N LEU A 312 23.12 -42.85 -25.68
CA LEU A 312 22.81 -44.22 -25.24
C LEU A 312 22.41 -45.12 -26.42
N GLU A 313 21.63 -44.60 -27.36
CA GLU A 313 21.24 -45.35 -28.56
C GLU A 313 22.46 -45.66 -29.46
N THR A 314 23.38 -44.71 -29.56
CA THR A 314 24.66 -44.91 -30.26
C THR A 314 25.54 -45.94 -29.54
N LEU A 315 25.61 -45.89 -28.21
CA LEU A 315 26.36 -46.86 -27.41
C LEU A 315 25.81 -48.28 -27.57
N ASP A 316 24.48 -48.43 -27.54
CA ASP A 316 23.80 -49.71 -27.80
C ASP A 316 24.12 -50.26 -29.19
N GLY A 317 24.12 -49.40 -30.21
CA GLY A 317 24.56 -49.76 -31.57
C GLY A 317 26.01 -50.25 -31.63
N ASN A 318 26.92 -49.56 -30.95
CA ASN A 318 28.32 -49.96 -30.87
C ASN A 318 28.51 -51.29 -30.13
N LEU A 319 27.75 -51.54 -29.05
CA LEU A 319 27.78 -52.81 -28.32
C LEU A 319 27.30 -53.97 -29.20
N LYS A 320 26.24 -53.78 -29.98
CA LYS A 320 25.77 -54.78 -30.97
C LYS A 320 26.83 -55.07 -32.03
N ALA A 321 27.47 -54.03 -32.57
CA ALA A 321 28.53 -54.20 -33.57
C ALA A 321 29.75 -54.94 -32.98
N LEU A 322 30.11 -54.67 -31.72
CA LEU A 322 31.17 -55.38 -31.02
C LEU A 322 30.83 -56.86 -30.80
N ASP A 323 29.58 -57.16 -30.45
CA ASP A 323 29.10 -58.54 -30.30
C ASP A 323 29.17 -59.30 -31.63
N GLU A 324 28.71 -58.69 -32.73
CA GLU A 324 28.83 -59.28 -34.07
C GLU A 324 30.29 -59.55 -34.45
N GLN A 325 31.20 -58.62 -34.20
CA GLN A 325 32.64 -58.84 -34.43
C GLN A 325 33.18 -60.01 -33.61
N MET A 326 32.78 -60.11 -32.34
CA MET A 326 33.21 -61.20 -31.48
C MET A 326 32.70 -62.55 -31.96
N GLN A 327 31.46 -62.62 -32.46
CA GLN A 327 30.91 -63.82 -33.09
C GLN A 327 31.69 -64.21 -34.36
N VAL A 328 32.07 -63.24 -35.20
CA VAL A 328 32.86 -63.49 -36.42
C VAL A 328 34.23 -64.06 -36.06
N ILE A 329 34.92 -63.48 -35.06
CA ILE A 329 36.22 -63.98 -34.60
C ILE A 329 36.10 -65.42 -34.06
N GLN A 330 35.06 -65.73 -33.28
CA GLN A 330 34.82 -67.09 -32.79
C GLN A 330 34.55 -68.08 -33.92
N ALA A 331 33.75 -67.68 -34.92
CA ALA A 331 33.48 -68.50 -36.09
C ALA A 331 34.76 -68.77 -36.92
N GLU A 332 35.66 -67.78 -37.00
CA GLU A 332 36.96 -67.94 -37.65
C GLU A 332 37.86 -68.92 -36.88
N GLN A 333 37.91 -68.83 -35.54
CA GLN A 333 38.62 -69.80 -34.69
C GLN A 333 38.12 -71.24 -34.92
N GLY A 334 36.81 -71.45 -35.04
CA GLY A 334 36.25 -72.78 -35.34
C GLY A 334 36.66 -73.33 -36.70
N LYS A 335 36.78 -72.46 -37.72
CA LYS A 335 37.30 -72.84 -39.05
C LYS A 335 38.76 -73.26 -38.98
N TYR A 336 39.59 -72.55 -38.21
CA TYR A 336 41.00 -72.92 -38.01
C TYR A 336 41.12 -74.28 -37.31
N GLN A 337 40.34 -74.53 -36.26
CA GLN A 337 40.33 -75.85 -35.60
C GLN A 337 39.98 -76.97 -36.59
N THR A 338 38.91 -76.76 -37.38
CA THR A 338 38.48 -77.72 -38.41
C THR A 338 39.54 -77.92 -39.49
N PHE A 339 40.24 -76.84 -39.89
CA PHE A 339 41.32 -76.90 -40.87
C PHE A 339 42.49 -77.74 -40.34
N PHE A 340 42.92 -77.50 -39.09
CA PHE A 340 43.98 -78.27 -38.47
C PHE A 340 43.60 -79.75 -38.34
N GLU A 341 42.36 -80.05 -37.94
CA GLU A 341 41.87 -81.44 -37.86
C GLU A 341 41.94 -82.16 -39.22
N LYS A 342 41.46 -81.51 -40.30
CA LYS A 342 41.55 -82.05 -41.66
C LYS A 342 42.98 -82.16 -42.18
N LEU A 343 43.85 -81.22 -41.83
CA LEU A 343 45.26 -81.27 -42.18
C LEU A 343 45.93 -82.47 -41.50
N THR A 344 45.69 -82.68 -40.21
CA THR A 344 46.20 -83.84 -39.45
C THR A 344 45.64 -85.14 -40.03
N GLN A 345 44.35 -85.19 -40.38
CA GLN A 345 43.75 -86.37 -41.02
C GLN A 345 44.42 -86.70 -42.36
N THR A 346 44.60 -85.71 -43.23
CA THR A 346 45.26 -85.90 -44.54
C THR A 346 46.72 -86.31 -44.38
N LEU A 347 47.45 -85.70 -43.44
CA LEU A 347 48.82 -86.11 -43.11
C LEU A 347 48.88 -87.56 -42.64
N ASN A 348 47.95 -87.98 -41.79
CA ASN A 348 47.87 -89.36 -41.32
C ASN A 348 47.45 -90.34 -42.42
N GLU A 349 46.64 -89.92 -43.39
CA GLU A 349 46.23 -90.75 -44.53
C GLU A 349 47.36 -90.93 -45.56
N VAL A 350 48.17 -89.89 -45.81
CA VAL A 350 49.28 -89.94 -46.77
C VAL A 350 50.54 -90.60 -46.18
N PHE A 351 50.81 -90.40 -44.88
CA PHE A 351 52.05 -90.86 -44.24
C PHE A 351 51.84 -91.95 -43.17
N GLY A 352 50.60 -92.25 -42.77
CA GLY A 352 50.29 -93.29 -41.79
C GLY A 352 50.22 -94.67 -42.44
N ALA A 353 51.33 -95.42 -42.35
CA ALA A 353 51.32 -96.87 -42.57
C ALA A 353 50.53 -97.59 -41.45
N PRO A 354 49.97 -98.80 -41.70
CA PRO A 354 49.13 -99.48 -40.72
C PRO A 354 49.93 -99.85 -39.46
N GLN A 355 49.65 -99.16 -38.36
CA GLN A 355 50.01 -99.62 -37.02
C GLN A 355 49.01 -100.72 -36.64
N GLU A 356 49.39 -101.96 -36.91
CA GLU A 356 48.74 -103.13 -36.34
C GLU A 356 49.23 -103.32 -34.89
N ASN A 357 48.28 -103.33 -33.96
CA ASN A 357 48.36 -103.81 -32.57
C ASN A 357 48.99 -102.90 -31.50
N ALA A 358 48.14 -102.29 -30.66
CA ALA A 358 47.87 -102.77 -29.29
C ALA A 358 46.96 -101.81 -28.49
N SER A 359 45.82 -102.31 -28.01
CA SER A 359 45.09 -101.81 -26.81
C SER A 359 45.65 -102.52 -25.55
N PRO A 360 45.22 -102.21 -24.30
CA PRO A 360 44.69 -100.96 -23.69
C PRO A 360 45.41 -100.55 -22.35
N THR A 361 45.28 -99.28 -21.93
CA THR A 361 44.96 -98.71 -20.55
C THR A 361 45.71 -99.20 -19.27
N PRO A 362 45.80 -98.48 -18.10
CA PRO A 362 45.47 -97.10 -17.66
C PRO A 362 46.64 -96.36 -16.93
N GLU A 363 46.31 -95.28 -16.19
CA GLU A 363 47.09 -94.53 -15.18
C GLU A 363 48.01 -93.46 -15.78
N GLY A 364 47.92 -92.18 -15.43
CA GLY A 364 47.48 -91.52 -14.21
C GLY A 364 48.45 -90.35 -13.99
N THR A 365 48.02 -89.35 -13.21
CA THR A 365 48.83 -88.23 -12.67
C THR A 365 48.65 -86.87 -13.39
N ALA A 366 47.73 -86.08 -12.81
CA ALA A 366 47.72 -84.61 -12.86
C ALA A 366 48.99 -84.04 -12.17
N PRO A 367 49.43 -82.81 -12.53
CA PRO A 367 49.42 -81.72 -11.54
C PRO A 367 49.29 -80.30 -12.20
N PRO A 368 49.41 -79.19 -11.44
CA PRO A 368 48.37 -78.54 -10.65
C PRO A 368 47.91 -77.17 -11.23
N GLU A 369 46.81 -76.63 -10.69
CA GLU A 369 46.27 -75.29 -10.95
C GLU A 369 47.31 -74.15 -10.85
N PRO A 370 47.18 -73.10 -11.69
CA PRO A 370 47.65 -71.78 -11.34
C PRO A 370 46.55 -70.94 -10.67
N THR A 371 46.84 -70.52 -9.44
CA THR A 371 46.17 -69.51 -8.62
C THR A 371 45.84 -68.22 -9.40
N PRO A 372 44.67 -67.59 -9.22
CA PRO A 372 44.44 -66.25 -9.75
C PRO A 372 45.12 -65.17 -8.88
N THR A 373 45.96 -64.35 -9.51
CA THR A 373 46.48 -63.09 -8.96
C THR A 373 45.34 -62.06 -8.88
N PRO A 374 45.15 -61.34 -7.76
CA PRO A 374 44.27 -60.17 -7.74
C PRO A 374 45.00 -58.97 -8.33
N THR A 375 44.47 -58.42 -9.43
CA THR A 375 44.90 -57.11 -9.95
C THR A 375 44.28 -56.01 -9.09
N GLU A 376 45.16 -55.15 -8.58
CA GLU A 376 44.83 -53.88 -7.91
C GLU A 376 43.76 -53.07 -8.67
N THR A 377 42.80 -52.57 -7.91
CA THR A 377 41.94 -51.44 -8.30
C THR A 377 42.44 -50.21 -7.54
N PRO A 378 42.67 -49.05 -8.20
CA PRO A 378 43.05 -47.83 -7.51
C PRO A 378 41.85 -47.25 -6.74
N ALA A 379 42.14 -46.75 -5.54
CA ALA A 379 41.20 -46.10 -4.61
C ALA A 379 40.84 -44.65 -5.07
N PRO A 380 39.89 -43.98 -4.38
CA PRO A 380 38.91 -43.04 -4.94
C PRO A 380 39.42 -41.66 -5.37
#